data_AF-A0A2V1D4F3-F1
#
_entry.id   AF-A0A2V1D4F3-F1
#
_cell.length_a   1.000
_cell.length_b   1.000
_cell.length_c   1.000
_cell.angle_alpha   90.00
_cell.angle_beta   90.00
_cell.angle_gamma   90.00
#
_symmetry.space_group_name_H-M   'P 1'
#
loop_
_entity.id
_entity.type
_entity.pdbx_description
1 polymer ?
#
loop_
_entity_poly.entity_id
_entity_poly.type
_entity_poly.pdbx_seq_one_letter_code
_entity_poly.pdbx_strand_id
1 'polypeptide(L)' 'SLYRVFLHPLSKYPGPLIGKITDWYSVYHCVKGDRHLDFYLLHQKYGTVVRYGPNRISVNSATALHSIY' A
#
# COMPACT_ATOMS: atom_id res chain seq x y z
N SER A 1 12.73 8.25 3.67
CA SER A 1 13.11 9.20 4.75
C SER A 1 12.12 9.14 5.90
N LEU A 2 12.60 9.24 7.15
CA LEU A 2 11.81 9.15 8.40
C LEU A 2 10.58 10.08 8.43
N TYR A 3 10.69 11.28 7.84
CA TYR A 3 9.59 12.25 7.68
C TYR A 3 8.33 11.66 7.04
N ARG A 4 8.49 10.78 6.04
CA ARG A 4 7.36 10.17 5.32
C ARG A 4 6.60 9.13 6.17
N VAL A 5 7.26 8.59 7.18
CA VAL A 5 6.70 7.58 8.08
C VAL A 5 5.90 8.24 9.21
N PHE A 6 6.37 9.38 9.74
CA PHE A 6 5.76 10.02 10.93
C PHE A 6 4.93 11.27 10.64
N LEU A 7 5.35 12.14 9.71
CA LEU A 7 4.72 13.46 9.48
C LEU A 7 3.89 13.55 8.19
N HIS A 8 3.86 12.49 7.38
CA HIS A 8 3.08 12.49 6.15
C HIS A 8 1.60 12.20 6.44
N PRO A 9 0.63 12.89 5.80
CA PRO A 9 -0.80 12.64 5.99
C PRO A 9 -1.22 11.18 5.70
N LEU A 10 -0.44 10.47 4.90
CA LEU A 10 -0.63 9.03 4.62
C LEU A 10 -0.03 8.09 5.69
N SER A 11 0.55 8.58 6.79
CA SER A 11 1.09 7.73 7.88
C SER A 11 -0.02 6.99 8.65
N LYS A 12 -1.23 7.57 8.65
CA LYS A 12 -2.44 6.98 9.26
C LYS A 12 -2.81 5.63 8.66
N TYR A 13 -2.37 5.34 7.44
CA TYR A 13 -2.69 4.09 6.76
C TYR A 13 -1.73 2.95 7.14
N PRO A 14 -2.26 1.78 7.50
CA PRO A 14 -1.46 0.60 7.84
C PRO A 14 -0.75 0.03 6.60
N GLY A 15 0.38 -0.66 6.79
CA GLY A 15 1.16 -1.22 5.69
C GLY A 15 2.58 -1.62 6.10
N PRO A 16 3.30 -2.34 5.21
CA PRO A 16 4.65 -2.83 5.48
C PRO A 16 5.64 -1.67 5.64
N LEU A 17 6.49 -1.74 6.67
CA LEU A 17 7.47 -0.68 6.97
C LEU A 17 8.39 -0.39 5.77
N ILE A 18 8.80 -1.42 5.05
CA ILE A 18 9.66 -1.32 3.86
C ILE A 18 8.93 -0.54 2.74
N GLY A 19 7.64 -0.82 2.53
CA GLY A 19 6.78 -0.08 1.60
C GLY A 19 6.53 1.38 2.02
N LYS A 20 6.58 1.70 3.31
CA LYS A 20 6.47 3.10 3.79
C LYS A 20 7.74 3.91 3.56
N ILE A 21 8.91 3.25 3.53
CA ILE A 21 10.22 3.92 3.45
C ILE A 21 10.67 4.06 1.98
N THR A 22 10.44 3.06 1.14
CA THR A 22 10.95 3.00 -0.24
C THR A 22 9.97 2.36 -1.22
N ASP A 23 9.93 2.85 -2.46
CA ASP A 23 9.21 2.20 -3.57
C ASP A 23 9.85 0.86 -4.02
N TRP A 24 11.09 0.59 -3.60
CA TRP A 24 11.82 -0.65 -3.91
C TRP A 24 11.07 -1.92 -3.50
N TYR A 25 10.27 -1.87 -2.43
CA TYR A 25 9.38 -2.96 -2.04
C TYR A 25 8.43 -3.35 -3.19
N SER A 26 7.76 -2.36 -3.79
CA SER A 26 6.87 -2.60 -4.92
C SER A 26 7.64 -3.06 -6.15
N VAL A 27 8.85 -2.53 -6.40
CA VAL A 27 9.68 -2.94 -7.53
C VAL A 27 10.10 -4.41 -7.39
N TYR A 28 10.50 -4.84 -6.19
CA TYR A 28 10.84 -6.23 -5.91
C TYR A 28 9.68 -7.18 -6.25
N HIS A 29 8.47 -6.88 -5.77
CA HIS A 29 7.28 -7.69 -6.05
C HIS A 29 6.80 -7.58 -7.51
N CYS A 30 7.06 -6.47 -8.20
CA CYS A 30 6.85 -6.35 -9.65
C CYS A 30 7.79 -7.28 -10.43
N VAL A 31 9.08 -7.26 -10.11
CA VAL A 31 10.11 -8.09 -10.80
C VAL A 31 9.87 -9.57 -10.53
N LYS A 32 9.46 -9.91 -9.31
CA LYS A 32 9.11 -11.28 -8.93
C LYS A 32 7.77 -11.75 -9.53
N GLY A 33 6.92 -10.83 -9.97
CA GLY A 33 5.60 -11.13 -10.55
C GLY A 33 4.51 -11.45 -9.52
N ASP A 34 4.81 -11.41 -8.22
CA ASP A 34 3.89 -11.78 -7.13
C ASP A 34 3.17 -10.58 -6.49
N ARG A 35 3.30 -9.38 -7.05
CA ARG A 35 2.68 -8.14 -6.56
C ARG A 35 1.18 -8.26 -6.28
N HIS A 36 0.44 -9.00 -7.10
CA HIS A 36 -0.99 -9.18 -6.92
C HIS A 36 -1.33 -10.03 -5.68
N LEU A 37 -0.53 -11.07 -5.40
CA LEU A 37 -0.64 -11.87 -4.17
C LEU A 37 -0.22 -11.07 -2.96
N ASP A 38 0.85 -10.29 -3.06
CA ASP A 38 1.30 -9.42 -1.98
C ASP A 38 0.20 -8.40 -1.60
N PHE A 39 -0.41 -7.74 -2.58
CA PHE A 39 -1.55 -6.86 -2.31
C PHE A 39 -2.73 -7.59 -1.67
N TYR A 40 -3.06 -8.80 -2.13
CA TYR A 40 -4.12 -9.60 -1.51
C TYR A 40 -3.83 -9.89 -0.03
N LEU A 41 -2.62 -10.36 0.28
CA LEU A 41 -2.18 -10.65 1.65
C LEU A 41 -2.14 -9.38 2.52
N LEU A 42 -1.66 -8.28 1.96
CA LEU A 42 -1.63 -6.99 2.64
C LEU A 42 -3.04 -6.51 2.98
N HIS A 43 -3.98 -6.62 2.04
CA HIS A 43 -5.38 -6.26 2.28
C HIS A 43 -6.06 -7.20 3.28
N GLN A 44 -5.71 -8.49 3.28
CA GLN A 44 -6.19 -9.43 4.28
C GLN A 44 -5.65 -9.10 5.69
N LYS A 45 -4.40 -8.65 5.79
CA LYS A 45 -3.74 -8.35 7.07
C LYS A 45 -4.09 -6.97 7.65
N TYR A 46 -4.17 -5.96 6.80
CA TYR A 46 -4.28 -4.55 7.20
C TYR A 46 -5.64 -3.92 6.85
N GLY A 47 -6.48 -4.61 6.08
CA GLY A 47 -7.82 -4.17 5.71
C GLY A 47 -7.92 -3.51 4.34
N THR A 48 -9.00 -2.75 4.15
CA THR A 48 -9.38 -2.19 2.84
C THR A 48 -8.38 -1.16 2.31
N VAL A 49 -7.67 -0.43 3.17
CA VAL A 49 -6.69 0.58 2.75
C VAL A 49 -5.32 0.23 3.29
N VAL A 50 -4.36 0.04 2.37
CA VAL A 50 -2.97 -0.28 2.67
C VAL A 50 -2.04 0.72 2.03
N ARG A 51 -1.03 1.16 2.78
CA ARG A 51 0.09 1.92 2.24
C ARG A 51 1.20 0.98 1.77
N TYR A 52 1.44 0.93 0.47
CA TYR A 52 2.48 0.08 -0.15
C TYR A 52 3.68 0.86 -0.68
N GLY A 53 3.56 2.19 -0.74
CA GLY A 53 4.63 3.08 -1.17
C GLY A 53 4.70 4.34 -0.30
N PRO A 54 5.80 5.09 -0.36
CA PRO A 54 5.95 6.34 0.37
C PRO A 54 4.84 7.35 0.02
N ASN A 55 4.41 7.41 -1.24
CA ASN A 55 3.31 8.28 -1.67
C ASN A 55 2.16 7.50 -2.33
N ARG A 56 2.04 6.19 -2.04
CA ARG A 56 1.07 5.31 -2.71
C ARG A 56 0.28 4.49 -1.72
N ILE A 57 -1.03 4.44 -1.94
CA ILE A 57 -1.96 3.60 -1.19
C ILE A 57 -2.71 2.69 -2.16
N SER A 58 -2.98 1.47 -1.72
CA SER A 58 -3.85 0.52 -2.37
C SER A 58 -5.17 0.52 -1.61
N VAL A 59 -6.28 0.60 -2.33
CA VAL A 59 -7.63 0.58 -1.77
C VAL A 59 -8.37 -0.58 -2.41
N ASN A 60 -8.75 -1.56 -1.60
CA ASN A 60 -9.54 -2.71 -1.99
C ASN A 60 -10.90 -2.61 -1.30
N SER A 61 -11.79 -1.81 -1.89
CA SER A 61 -13.16 -1.63 -1.43
C SER A 61 -14.14 -1.86 -2.57
N ALA A 62 -15.14 -2.71 -2.37
CA ALA A 62 -16.24 -2.93 -3.32
C ALA A 62 -17.02 -1.63 -3.61
N THR A 63 -17.01 -0.66 -2.70
CA THR A 63 -17.67 0.64 -2.84
C THR A 63 -16.91 1.63 -3.74
N ALA A 64 -15.66 1.36 -4.12
CA ALA A 64 -14.91 2.26 -5.01
C ALA A 64 -15.40 2.22 -6.47
N LEU A 65 -16.12 1.16 -6.86
CA LEU A 65 -16.75 1.09 -8.19
C LEU A 65 -17.99 1.99 -8.30
N HIS A 66 -18.66 2.31 -7.19
CA HIS A 66 -19.92 3.06 -7.21
C HIS A 66 -19.73 4.59 -7.13
N SER A 67 -18.50 5.07 -6.95
CA SER A 67 -18.17 6.51 -7.02
C SER A 67 -17.65 6.94 -8.40
N ILE A 68 -17.47 5.99 -9.32
CA ILE A 68 -16.94 6.24 -10.68
C ILE A 68 -18.03 5.99 -11.75
N TYR A 69 -19.22 5.53 -11.37
CA TYR A 69 -20.38 5.36 -12.26
C TYR A 69 -21.54 6.25 -11.82
#